data_AF-A0A7U9X4B8-F1
#
_entry.id   AF-A0A7U9X4B8-F1
#
_cell.length_a   1.000
_cell.length_b   1.000
_cell.length_c   1.000
_cell.angle_alpha   90.00
_cell.angle_beta   90.00
_cell.angle_gamma   90.00
#
_symmetry.space_group_name_H-M   'P 1'
#
loop_
_entity.id
_entity.type
_entity.pdbx_description
1 polymer ?
#
loop_
_entity_poly.entity_id
_entity_poly.type
_entity_poly.pdbx_seq_one_letter_code
_entity_poly.pdbx_strand_id
1 'polypeptide(L)'
;MGHEVGLHFDEQKYKHELEQYTDDEDKIEFVKNAIIKETVFLSEMSGCKIHTVSMHRPSKLILSTDLKIPGIINSYCGEFFKEFKYISDSRMNWREDVEKIVQLENDRALHLLTHPIWYSNEERSMKRCLEDLIKNKTFRTYESLYDNFRDLDDVITKGEILCRLQNF
;
A
#
# COMPACT_ATOMS: atom_id res chain seq x y z
N MET A 1 -5.00 1.16 -22.45
CA MET A 1 -4.37 0.85 -21.14
C MET A 1 -3.01 1.54 -21.07
N GLY A 2 -2.99 2.88 -20.96
CA GLY A 2 -1.74 3.69 -20.94
C GLY A 2 -1.13 3.80 -19.55
N HIS A 3 -1.29 2.77 -18.72
CA HIS A 3 -0.75 2.73 -17.37
C HIS A 3 0.69 2.22 -17.42
N GLU A 4 1.54 2.78 -16.58
CA GLU A 4 2.91 2.30 -16.40
C GLU A 4 2.93 1.10 -15.44
N VAL A 5 3.80 0.13 -15.71
CA VAL A 5 4.11 -0.96 -14.78
C VAL A 5 5.39 -0.60 -14.04
N GLY A 6 5.33 -0.55 -12.72
CA GLY A 6 6.47 -0.29 -11.84
C GLY A 6 6.81 -1.51 -10.97
N LEU A 7 8.03 -1.53 -10.44
CA LEU A 7 8.45 -2.54 -9.47
C LEU A 7 7.89 -2.20 -8.08
N HIS A 8 7.30 -3.19 -7.41
CA HIS A 8 6.98 -3.12 -5.98
C HIS A 8 7.99 -3.97 -5.21
N PHE A 9 9.10 -3.35 -4.83
CA PHE A 9 10.28 -4.03 -4.27
C PHE A 9 10.08 -4.34 -2.78
N ASP A 10 10.40 -5.57 -2.37
CA ASP A 10 10.25 -6.03 -0.98
C ASP A 10 11.61 -6.33 -0.35
N GLU A 11 12.17 -5.33 0.34
CA GLU A 11 13.47 -5.43 1.03
C GLU A 11 13.51 -6.58 2.03
N GLN A 12 12.37 -6.94 2.63
CA GLN A 12 12.29 -8.01 3.63
C GLN A 12 12.65 -9.39 3.06
N LYS A 13 12.55 -9.58 1.73
CA LYS A 13 12.96 -10.82 1.06
C LYS A 13 14.47 -11.04 1.11
N TYR A 14 15.26 -9.98 1.33
CA TYR A 14 16.72 -10.00 1.34
C TYR A 14 17.32 -9.90 2.74
N LYS A 15 16.52 -10.16 3.79
CA LYS A 15 16.95 -9.95 5.16
C LYS A 15 18.23 -10.73 5.51
N HIS A 16 18.35 -11.97 5.06
CA HIS A 16 19.52 -12.82 5.36
C HIS A 16 20.78 -12.39 4.62
N GLU A 17 20.64 -11.84 3.42
CA GLU A 17 21.75 -11.25 2.67
C GLU A 17 22.20 -9.94 3.32
N LEU A 18 21.26 -9.09 3.72
CA LEU A 18 21.53 -7.82 4.39
C LEU A 18 22.21 -8.00 5.76
N GLU A 19 21.89 -9.08 6.48
CA GLU A 19 22.52 -9.43 7.76
C GLU A 19 24.01 -9.78 7.64
N GLN A 20 24.52 -10.08 6.43
CA GLN A 20 25.93 -10.39 6.19
C GLN A 20 26.81 -9.13 6.11
N TYR A 21 26.21 -7.97 5.84
CA TYR A 21 26.91 -6.70 5.74
C TYR A 21 26.91 -5.98 7.09
N THR A 22 28.09 -5.56 7.53
CA THR A 22 28.22 -4.75 8.74
C THR A 22 28.10 -3.25 8.44
N ASP A 23 28.57 -2.82 7.28
CA ASP A 23 28.52 -1.43 6.83
C ASP A 23 27.14 -1.10 6.22
N ASP A 24 26.66 0.11 6.48
CA ASP A 24 25.40 0.59 5.92
C ASP A 24 25.53 0.97 4.43
N GLU A 25 26.70 1.43 3.98
CA GLU A 25 26.97 1.69 2.56
C GLU A 25 26.87 0.42 1.73
N ASP A 26 27.42 -0.69 2.22
CA ASP A 26 27.34 -1.99 1.55
C ASP A 26 25.89 -2.50 1.48
N LYS A 27 25.10 -2.33 2.56
CA LYS A 27 23.66 -2.68 2.55
C LYS A 27 22.89 -1.85 1.54
N ILE A 28 23.13 -0.54 1.51
CA ILE A 28 22.51 0.38 0.56
C ILE A 28 22.84 -0.06 -0.87
N GLU A 29 24.10 -0.38 -1.14
CA GLU A 29 24.54 -0.81 -2.46
C GLU A 29 23.96 -2.17 -2.85
N PHE A 30 23.87 -3.11 -1.91
CA PHE A 30 23.15 -4.36 -2.11
C PHE A 30 21.69 -4.11 -2.52
N VAL A 31 20.97 -3.24 -1.81
CA VAL A 31 19.56 -2.92 -2.11
C VAL A 31 19.42 -2.30 -3.50
N LYS A 32 20.31 -1.38 -3.91
CA LYS A 32 20.29 -0.82 -5.28
C LYS A 32 20.43 -1.92 -6.32
N ASN A 33 21.40 -2.81 -6.14
CA ASN A 33 21.67 -3.89 -7.08
C ASN A 33 20.51 -4.89 -7.15
N ALA A 34 19.86 -5.17 -6.02
CA ALA A 34 18.65 -6.00 -5.97
C ALA A 34 17.49 -5.34 -6.74
N ILE A 35 17.25 -4.04 -6.55
CA ILE A 35 16.23 -3.28 -7.30
C ILE A 35 16.51 -3.31 -8.80
N ILE A 36 17.76 -3.06 -9.22
CA ILE A 36 18.15 -3.10 -10.64
C ILE A 36 17.88 -4.49 -11.23
N LYS A 37 18.31 -5.54 -10.52
CA LYS A 37 18.11 -6.93 -10.94
C LYS A 37 16.63 -7.28 -11.11
N GLU A 38 15.79 -6.96 -10.12
CA GLU A 38 14.35 -7.23 -10.21
C GLU A 38 13.66 -6.39 -11.28
N THR A 39 14.11 -5.15 -11.51
CA THR A 39 13.60 -4.29 -12.58
C THR A 39 13.88 -4.88 -13.95
N VAL A 40 15.11 -5.37 -14.18
CA VAL A 40 15.48 -6.04 -15.44
C VAL A 40 14.64 -7.30 -15.62
N PHE A 41 14.59 -8.16 -14.61
CA PHE A 41 13.83 -9.41 -14.66
C PHE A 41 12.34 -9.18 -14.95
N LEU A 42 11.70 -8.23 -14.25
CA LEU A 42 10.30 -7.89 -14.48
C LEU A 42 10.09 -7.28 -15.87
N SER A 43 11.05 -6.50 -16.37
CA SER A 43 10.98 -5.94 -17.73
C SER A 43 10.99 -7.03 -18.79
N GLU A 44 11.88 -8.01 -18.64
CA GLU A 44 11.98 -9.16 -19.55
C GLU A 44 10.70 -10.02 -19.53
N MET A 45 10.17 -10.31 -18.34
CA MET A 45 8.96 -11.12 -18.20
C MET A 45 7.69 -10.43 -18.72
N SER A 46 7.58 -9.12 -18.51
CA SER A 46 6.39 -8.35 -18.89
C SER A 46 6.44 -7.82 -20.32
N GLY A 47 7.62 -7.82 -20.97
CA GLY A 47 7.84 -7.16 -22.26
C GLY A 47 7.70 -5.64 -22.21
N CYS A 48 7.67 -5.05 -21.02
CA CYS A 48 7.47 -3.63 -20.78
C CYS A 48 8.70 -3.04 -20.08
N LYS A 49 9.06 -1.79 -20.37
CA LYS A 49 10.17 -1.12 -19.68
C LYS A 49 9.76 -0.76 -18.25
N ILE A 50 10.32 -1.45 -17.26
CA ILE A 50 10.19 -1.06 -15.86
C ILE A 50 11.25 -0.02 -15.54
N HIS A 51 10.84 1.14 -15.06
CA HIS A 51 11.75 2.24 -14.73
C HIS A 51 11.26 3.08 -13.55
N THR A 52 10.27 2.57 -12.82
CA THR A 52 9.78 3.11 -11.55
C THR A 52 9.83 2.03 -10.50
N VAL A 53 10.15 2.41 -9.26
CA VAL A 53 10.14 1.53 -8.10
C VAL A 53 9.41 2.17 -6.93
N SER A 54 8.58 1.37 -6.28
CA SER A 54 7.99 1.63 -4.96
C SER A 54 8.42 0.53 -3.99
N MET A 55 8.47 0.84 -2.70
CA MET A 55 9.01 -0.05 -1.68
C MET A 55 7.90 -0.61 -0.78
N HIS A 56 7.89 -1.93 -0.60
CA HIS A 56 7.10 -2.58 0.44
C HIS A 56 7.78 -2.42 1.79
N ARG A 57 7.34 -1.44 2.58
CA ARG A 57 7.82 -1.20 3.97
C ARG A 57 9.35 -1.10 4.06
N PRO A 58 9.97 -0.11 3.40
CA PRO A 58 11.42 0.06 3.42
C PRO A 58 11.96 0.26 4.84
N SER A 59 13.19 -0.19 5.07
CA SER A 59 13.90 -0.01 6.32
C SER A 59 14.20 1.48 6.59
N LYS A 60 14.46 1.81 7.86
CA LYS A 60 14.83 3.19 8.24
C LYS A 60 16.09 3.66 7.53
N LEU A 61 17.03 2.75 7.27
CA LEU A 61 18.26 3.04 6.52
C LEU A 61 17.90 3.49 5.10
N ILE A 62 17.17 2.67 4.34
CA ILE A 62 16.82 3.00 2.95
C ILE A 62 15.94 4.26 2.87
N LEU A 63 15.04 4.47 3.84
CA LEU A 63 14.22 5.68 3.91
C LEU A 63 15.03 6.96 4.14
N SER A 64 16.16 6.90 4.84
CA SER A 64 16.97 8.10 5.14
C SER A 64 17.97 8.45 4.04
N THR A 65 18.40 7.46 3.24
CA THR A 65 19.48 7.57 2.23
C THR A 65 19.14 8.39 0.98
N ASP A 66 17.87 8.67 0.67
CA ASP A 66 17.44 9.22 -0.64
C ASP A 66 18.06 8.44 -1.82
N LEU A 67 17.70 7.16 -1.91
CA LEU A 67 18.30 6.21 -2.84
C LEU A 67 18.11 6.65 -4.31
N LYS A 68 19.20 7.07 -4.95
CA LYS A 68 19.26 7.38 -6.38
C LYS A 68 19.76 6.17 -7.17
N ILE A 69 18.99 5.74 -8.16
CA ILE A 69 19.34 4.64 -9.05
C ILE A 69 19.26 5.16 -10.49
N PRO A 70 20.37 5.22 -11.25
CA PRO A 70 20.35 5.74 -12.61
C PRO A 70 19.31 5.06 -13.49
N GLY A 71 18.44 5.85 -14.13
CA GLY A 71 17.40 5.34 -15.02
C GLY A 71 16.18 4.71 -14.33
N ILE A 72 16.14 4.66 -12.99
CA ILE A 72 15.00 4.15 -12.21
C ILE A 72 14.51 5.24 -11.26
N ILE A 73 13.24 5.63 -11.41
CA ILE A 73 12.58 6.60 -10.56
C ILE A 73 12.13 5.89 -9.27
N ASN A 74 12.74 6.26 -8.15
CA ASN A 74 12.33 5.81 -6.83
C ASN A 74 11.24 6.73 -6.27
N SER A 75 10.03 6.19 -6.04
CA SER A 75 8.91 6.95 -5.47
C SER A 75 9.15 7.43 -4.03
N TYR A 76 10.18 6.90 -3.36
CA TYR A 76 10.62 7.31 -2.04
C TYR A 76 11.83 8.27 -2.07
N CYS A 77 12.21 8.78 -3.25
CA CYS A 77 13.29 9.74 -3.33
C CYS A 77 12.89 11.08 -2.67
N GLY A 78 13.89 11.90 -2.34
CA GLY A 78 13.75 13.14 -1.57
C GLY A 78 12.71 14.10 -2.15
N GLU A 79 12.65 14.24 -3.47
CA GLU A 79 11.66 15.09 -4.15
C GLU A 79 10.23 14.66 -3.78
N PHE A 80 9.87 13.39 -3.98
CA PHE A 80 8.49 12.93 -3.73
C PHE A 80 8.19 12.71 -2.24
N PHE A 81 9.19 12.30 -1.45
CA PHE A 81 8.96 11.88 -0.06
C PHE A 81 9.13 12.99 0.96
N LYS A 82 9.99 13.99 0.68
CA LYS A 82 10.29 15.09 1.60
C LYS A 82 9.76 16.44 1.12
N GLU A 83 9.80 16.72 -0.18
CA GLU A 83 9.39 18.03 -0.69
C GLU A 83 7.89 18.12 -0.94
N PHE A 84 7.22 16.98 -1.21
CA PHE A 84 5.79 16.98 -1.46
C PHE A 84 5.05 16.96 -0.13
N LYS A 85 4.02 17.81 -0.01
CA LYS A 85 3.20 17.89 1.19
C LYS A 85 2.33 16.64 1.28
N TYR A 86 2.53 15.86 2.32
CA TYR A 86 1.73 14.66 2.59
C TYR A 86 0.64 14.94 3.63
N ILE A 87 -0.60 14.61 3.29
CA ILE A 87 -1.77 14.70 4.16
C ILE A 87 -2.63 13.45 4.05
N SER A 88 -3.22 13.03 5.18
CA SER A 88 -4.07 11.83 5.22
C SER A 88 -5.17 11.92 6.26
N ASP A 89 -6.31 11.27 5.98
CA ASP A 89 -7.43 11.05 6.90
C ASP A 89 -7.24 9.80 7.79
N SER A 90 -5.99 9.37 8.00
CA SER A 90 -5.71 8.13 8.74
C SER A 90 -6.40 8.13 10.09
N ARG A 91 -7.09 7.02 10.41
CA ARG A 91 -7.94 6.91 11.60
C ARG A 91 -9.02 8.00 11.66
N MET A 92 -9.65 8.31 10.52
CA MET A 92 -10.74 9.28 10.42
C MET A 92 -10.35 10.69 10.91
N ASN A 93 -9.06 11.01 10.86
CA ASN A 93 -8.54 12.22 11.50
C ASN A 93 -7.59 12.97 10.58
N TRP A 94 -8.07 14.10 10.05
CA TRP A 94 -7.22 15.10 9.42
C TRP A 94 -6.45 15.88 10.49
N ARG A 95 -5.11 15.85 10.43
CA ARG A 95 -4.26 16.60 11.37
C ARG A 95 -4.13 18.08 11.02
N GLU A 96 -4.51 18.43 9.80
CA GLU A 96 -4.41 19.75 9.21
C GLU A 96 -5.70 20.02 8.41
N ASP A 97 -5.99 21.29 8.15
CA ASP A 97 -7.14 21.69 7.35
C ASP A 97 -6.89 21.39 5.86
N VAL A 98 -7.35 20.23 5.40
CA VAL A 98 -7.15 19.75 4.03
C VAL A 98 -7.81 20.65 2.99
N GLU A 99 -9.00 21.20 3.28
CA GLU A 99 -9.70 22.08 2.33
C GLU A 99 -8.89 23.34 2.09
N LYS A 100 -8.41 23.96 3.18
CA LYS A 100 -7.56 25.15 3.09
C LYS A 100 -6.23 24.87 2.38
N ILE A 101 -5.58 23.74 2.66
CA ILE A 101 -4.32 23.37 2.00
C ILE A 101 -4.52 23.26 0.49
N VAL A 102 -5.58 22.56 0.06
CA VAL A 102 -5.90 22.39 -1.37
C VAL A 102 -6.26 23.73 -2.01
N GLN A 103 -7.05 24.57 -1.34
CA GLN A 103 -7.48 25.87 -1.87
C GLN A 103 -6.35 26.90 -2.02
N LEU A 104 -5.36 26.87 -1.13
CA LEU A 104 -4.28 27.86 -1.14
C LEU A 104 -3.23 27.58 -2.23
N GLU A 105 -3.14 26.35 -2.74
CA GLU A 105 -2.21 25.95 -3.81
C GLU A 105 -0.74 26.36 -3.54
N ASN A 106 -0.34 26.47 -2.27
CA ASN A 106 0.98 26.97 -1.87
C ASN A 106 2.08 25.90 -1.99
N ASP A 107 1.71 24.62 -2.03
CA ASP A 107 2.65 23.51 -2.10
C ASP A 107 2.95 23.16 -3.56
N ARG A 108 4.22 22.89 -3.87
CA ARG A 108 4.66 22.44 -5.22
C ARG A 108 3.88 21.22 -5.72
N ALA A 109 3.58 20.29 -4.81
CA ALA A 109 2.80 19.08 -5.06
C ALA A 109 2.26 18.51 -3.75
N LEU A 110 1.13 17.80 -3.84
CA LEU A 110 0.40 17.22 -2.72
C LEU A 110 0.27 15.71 -2.87
N HIS A 111 0.60 14.98 -1.80
CA HIS A 111 0.23 13.58 -1.60
C HIS A 111 -0.98 13.52 -0.67
N LEU A 112 -2.14 13.17 -1.23
CA LEU A 112 -3.39 13.02 -0.50
C LEU A 112 -3.75 11.53 -0.36
N LEU A 113 -3.74 11.01 0.87
CA LEU A 113 -4.22 9.66 1.16
C LEU A 113 -5.58 9.74 1.85
N THR A 114 -6.61 9.17 1.23
CA THR A 114 -7.92 8.97 1.84
C THR A 114 -8.20 7.49 2.07
N HIS A 115 -9.06 7.17 3.04
CA HIS A 115 -9.58 5.84 3.26
C HIS A 115 -11.09 5.86 2.95
N PRO A 116 -11.52 5.38 1.76
CA PRO A 116 -12.91 5.44 1.32
C PRO A 116 -13.94 4.88 2.32
N ILE A 117 -13.51 3.95 3.19
CA ILE A 117 -14.33 3.36 4.25
C ILE A 117 -14.86 4.38 5.27
N TRP A 118 -14.27 5.58 5.36
CA TRP A 118 -14.71 6.63 6.27
C TRP A 118 -15.86 7.47 5.73
N TYR A 119 -16.12 7.42 4.42
CA TYR A 119 -17.04 8.35 3.77
C TYR A 119 -18.36 7.64 3.43
N SER A 120 -19.46 8.22 3.91
CA SER A 120 -20.83 7.81 3.60
C SER A 120 -21.77 9.01 3.55
N ASN A 121 -22.98 8.82 3.01
CA ASN A 121 -24.01 9.87 2.94
C ASN A 121 -24.44 10.41 4.31
N GLU A 122 -24.22 9.61 5.36
CA GLU A 122 -24.52 9.96 6.75
C GLU A 122 -23.21 9.93 7.56
N GLU A 123 -23.14 10.75 8.60
CA GLU A 123 -22.01 10.73 9.52
C GLU A 123 -21.98 9.41 10.31
N ARG A 124 -20.79 8.81 10.41
CA ARG A 124 -20.58 7.53 11.10
C ARG A 124 -19.38 7.62 12.00
N SER A 125 -19.44 6.92 13.13
CA SER A 125 -18.26 6.72 13.96
C SER A 125 -17.28 5.77 13.30
N MET A 126 -15.98 5.91 13.60
CA MET A 126 -14.95 4.97 13.14
C MET A 126 -15.32 3.52 13.49
N LYS A 127 -15.85 3.28 14.69
CA LYS A 127 -16.33 1.97 15.12
C LYS A 127 -17.36 1.43 14.14
N ARG A 128 -18.37 2.23 13.77
CA ARG A 128 -19.41 1.80 12.85
C ARG A 128 -18.86 1.48 11.46
N CYS A 129 -17.99 2.33 10.93
CA CYS A 129 -17.35 2.09 9.62
C CYS A 129 -16.55 0.78 9.61
N LEU A 130 -15.83 0.48 10.70
CA LEU A 130 -15.08 -0.77 10.84
C LEU A 130 -15.99 -1.99 10.99
N GLU A 131 -17.07 -1.90 11.78
CA GLU A 131 -18.08 -2.96 11.89
C GLU A 131 -18.71 -3.29 10.53
N ASP A 132 -19.10 -2.27 9.78
CA ASP A 132 -19.68 -2.43 8.44
C ASP A 132 -18.65 -3.06 7.48
N LEU A 133 -17.38 -2.64 7.54
CA LEU A 133 -16.30 -3.25 6.74
C LEU A 133 -16.11 -4.74 7.06
N ILE A 134 -16.09 -5.10 8.34
CA ILE A 134 -15.96 -6.50 8.78
C ILE A 134 -17.14 -7.32 8.28
N LYS A 135 -18.37 -6.85 8.50
CA LYS A 135 -19.60 -7.52 8.02
C LYS A 135 -19.59 -7.72 6.52
N ASN A 136 -19.23 -6.69 5.75
CA ASN A 136 -19.14 -6.76 4.29
C ASN A 136 -18.07 -7.76 3.83
N LYS A 137 -16.91 -7.81 4.48
CA LYS A 137 -15.87 -8.81 4.16
C LYS A 137 -16.36 -10.23 4.43
N THR A 138 -16.98 -10.47 5.59
CA THR A 138 -17.54 -11.79 5.92
C THR A 138 -18.56 -12.24 4.87
N PHE A 139 -19.44 -11.33 4.44
CA PHE A 139 -20.43 -11.61 3.42
C PHE A 139 -19.82 -11.95 2.07
N ARG A 140 -18.87 -11.13 1.59
CA ARG A 140 -18.16 -11.39 0.32
C ARG A 140 -17.39 -12.70 0.34
N THR A 141 -16.82 -13.07 1.49
CA THR A 141 -16.18 -14.38 1.65
C THR A 141 -17.19 -15.51 1.54
N TYR A 142 -18.34 -15.39 2.18
CA TYR A 142 -19.39 -16.40 2.06
C TYR A 142 -19.90 -16.51 0.61
N GLU A 143 -20.14 -15.39 -0.08
CA GLU A 143 -20.56 -15.41 -1.50
C GLU A 143 -19.49 -16.08 -2.38
N SER A 144 -18.22 -15.72 -2.20
CA SER A 144 -17.11 -16.38 -2.90
C SER A 144 -17.07 -17.88 -2.65
N LEU A 145 -17.30 -18.31 -1.40
CA LEU A 145 -17.39 -19.74 -1.08
C LEU A 145 -18.61 -20.38 -1.72
N TYR A 146 -19.76 -19.72 -1.71
CA TYR A 146 -21.00 -20.23 -2.29
C TYR A 146 -20.84 -20.49 -3.80
N ASP A 147 -20.14 -19.58 -4.50
CA ASP A 147 -19.88 -19.71 -5.94
C ASP A 147 -18.89 -20.85 -6.29
N ASN A 148 -18.04 -21.25 -5.35
CA ASN A 148 -16.93 -22.19 -5.59
C ASN A 148 -17.05 -23.52 -4.82
N PHE A 149 -17.95 -23.63 -3.85
CA PHE A 149 -18.16 -24.80 -3.01
C PHE A 149 -19.57 -25.36 -3.24
N ARG A 150 -19.63 -26.54 -3.85
CA ARG A 150 -20.90 -27.21 -4.14
C ARG A 150 -21.63 -27.58 -2.84
N ASP A 151 -22.94 -27.30 -2.79
CA ASP A 151 -23.83 -27.63 -1.68
C ASP A 151 -23.37 -27.00 -0.33
N LEU A 152 -22.80 -25.77 -0.37
CA LEU A 152 -22.26 -25.08 0.80
C LEU A 152 -23.27 -24.94 1.95
N ASP A 153 -24.56 -24.72 1.63
CA ASP A 153 -25.63 -24.55 2.62
C ASP A 153 -25.87 -25.80 3.47
N ASP A 154 -25.46 -26.99 3.02
CA ASP A 154 -25.53 -28.22 3.82
C ASP A 154 -24.45 -28.27 4.91
N VAL A 155 -23.40 -27.45 4.79
CA VAL A 155 -22.27 -27.38 5.72
C VAL A 155 -22.34 -26.14 6.59
N ILE A 156 -22.62 -24.98 6.00
CA ILE A 156 -22.73 -23.71 6.69
C ILE A 156 -23.65 -22.76 5.93
N THR A 157 -24.68 -22.29 6.61
CA THR A 157 -25.66 -21.38 6.02
C THR A 157 -25.27 -19.92 6.24
N LYS A 158 -25.75 -19.06 5.35
CA LYS A 158 -25.69 -17.61 5.51
C LYS A 158 -26.27 -17.14 6.85
N GLY A 159 -27.36 -17.79 7.30
CA GLY A 159 -28.05 -17.46 8.55
C GLY A 159 -27.18 -17.69 9.78
N GLU A 160 -26.44 -18.80 9.82
CA GLU A 160 -25.51 -19.10 10.92
C GLU A 160 -24.40 -18.06 11.02
N ILE A 161 -23.88 -17.58 9.88
CA ILE A 161 -22.86 -16.53 9.83
C ILE A 161 -23.41 -15.20 10.35
N LEU A 162 -24.62 -14.81 9.92
CA LEU A 162 -25.28 -13.58 10.36
C LEU A 162 -25.56 -13.58 11.87
N CYS A 163 -26.00 -14.72 12.41
CA CYS A 163 -26.24 -14.87 13.85
C CYS A 163 -24.95 -14.66 14.65
N ARG A 164 -23.82 -15.21 14.18
CA ARG A 164 -22.52 -15.01 14.86
C ARG A 164 -22.06 -13.56 14.82
N LEU A 165 -22.31 -12.83 13.74
CA LEU A 165 -21.94 -11.41 13.61
C LEU A 165 -22.76 -10.45 14.50
N GLN A 166 -23.94 -10.85 14.96
CA GLN A 166 -24.75 -10.06 15.90
C GLN A 166 -24.26 -10.20 17.36
N ASN A 167 -23.43 -11.20 17.64
CA ASN A 167 -22.91 -11.50 18.97
C ASN A 167 -21.50 -10.92 19.23
N PHE A 168 -20.98 -10.09 18.31
CA PHE A 168 -19.75 -9.31 18.44
C PHE A 168 -20.09 -7.82 18.59
#